data_AF-A0AAQ4FNV5-F1
#
_entry.id   AF-A0AAQ4FNV5-F1
#
_cell.length_a   1.000
_cell.length_b   1.000
_cell.length_c   1.000
_cell.angle_alpha   90.00
_cell.angle_beta   90.00
_cell.angle_gamma   90.00
#
_symmetry.space_group_name_H-M   'P 1'
#
loop_
_entity.id
_entity.type
_entity.pdbx_description
1 polymer ?
#
loop_
_entity_poly.entity_id
_entity_poly.type
_entity_poly.pdbx_seq_one_letter_code
_entity_poly.pdbx_strand_id
1 'polypeptide(L)'
;MWYRYELYCLVRGARTNHCIVQVLATQEQCKQWNGQRPTEQQYTLEVMTALAERLEAPDANNRWDRPLVQLPWDANDAEAAKEVENALTDRKPLPPHRATQNVKALHHIFPTTCKLTALCSN
;
A
#
# COMPACT_ATOMS: atom_id res chain seq x y z
N MET A 1 -0.54 4.39 -13.62
CA MET A 1 -1.75 3.65 -13.21
C MET A 1 -1.61 2.13 -13.33
N TRP A 2 -1.09 1.60 -14.45
CA TRP A 2 -0.91 0.15 -14.73
C TRP A 2 -0.33 -0.66 -13.56
N TYR A 3 0.80 -0.20 -12.99
CA TYR A 3 1.52 -0.93 -11.95
C TYR A 3 0.72 -1.11 -10.64
N ARG A 4 -0.01 -0.07 -10.19
CA ARG A 4 -0.83 -0.16 -8.96
C ARG A 4 -1.97 -1.15 -9.14
N TYR A 5 -2.57 -1.21 -10.33
CA TYR A 5 -3.62 -2.18 -10.63
C TYR A 5 -3.08 -3.62 -10.65
N GLU A 6 -1.90 -3.85 -11.20
CA GLU A 6 -1.24 -5.16 -11.19
C GLU A 6 -0.96 -5.63 -9.76
N LEU A 7 -0.35 -4.78 -8.92
CA LEU A 7 -0.14 -5.07 -7.50
C LEU A 7 -1.45 -5.36 -6.76
N TYR A 8 -2.50 -4.58 -7.03
CA TYR A 8 -3.83 -4.85 -6.48
C TYR A 8 -4.34 -6.24 -6.85
N CYS A 9 -4.17 -6.68 -8.11
CA CYS A 9 -4.58 -8.01 -8.53
C CYS A 9 -3.81 -9.11 -7.79
N LEU A 10 -2.50 -8.95 -7.61
CA LEU A 10 -1.66 -9.88 -6.85
C LEU A 10 -2.11 -10.01 -5.39
N VAL A 11 -2.27 -8.88 -4.70
CA VAL A 11 -2.74 -8.83 -3.31
C VAL A 11 -4.12 -9.46 -3.16
N ARG A 12 -5.04 -9.17 -4.09
CA ARG A 12 -6.39 -9.76 -4.12
C ARG A 12 -6.34 -11.28 -4.29
N GLY A 13 -5.44 -11.79 -5.13
CA GLY A 13 -5.18 -13.22 -5.27
C GLY A 13 -4.63 -13.86 -4.00
N ALA A 14 -3.71 -13.17 -3.32
CA ALA A 14 -3.11 -13.60 -2.06
C ALA A 14 -4.05 -13.48 -0.83
N ARG A 15 -5.19 -12.79 -0.98
CA ARG A 15 -6.15 -12.51 0.11
C ARG A 15 -5.54 -11.76 1.28
N THR A 16 -4.58 -10.88 1.01
CA THR A 16 -3.95 -10.02 2.02
C THR A 16 -4.56 -8.62 2.00
N ASN A 17 -4.49 -7.91 3.13
CA ASN A 17 -4.86 -6.50 3.19
C ASN A 17 -3.75 -5.66 2.55
N HIS A 18 -4.13 -4.52 1.98
CA HIS A 18 -3.21 -3.51 1.48
C HIS A 18 -3.79 -2.12 1.72
N CYS A 19 -2.91 -1.13 1.66
CA CYS A 19 -3.21 0.27 1.52
C CYS A 19 -2.24 0.88 0.51
N ILE A 20 -2.59 2.04 -0.05
CA ILE A 20 -1.66 2.87 -0.80
C ILE A 20 -1.18 3.97 0.12
N VAL A 21 0.13 4.18 0.18
CA VAL A 21 0.74 5.31 0.88
C VAL A 21 1.28 6.27 -0.16
N GLN A 22 0.80 7.50 -0.16
CA GLN A 22 1.35 8.59 -0.94
C GLN A 22 2.11 9.53 -0.02
N VAL A 23 3.42 9.62 -0.21
CA VAL A 23 4.25 10.61 0.47
C VAL A 23 4.19 11.92 -0.30
N LEU A 24 3.85 13.00 0.39
CA LEU A 24 3.71 14.34 -0.15
C LEU A 24 5.02 15.10 0.04
N ALA A 25 5.75 15.28 -1.07
CA ALA A 25 6.95 16.10 -1.14
C ALA A 25 6.86 17.01 -2.37
N THR A 26 7.44 18.21 -2.29
CA THR A 26 7.47 19.13 -3.42
C THR A 26 8.55 18.72 -4.44
N GLN A 27 8.43 19.23 -5.66
CA GLN A 27 9.41 18.95 -6.70
C GLN A 27 10.79 19.53 -6.34
N GLU A 28 10.81 20.68 -5.67
CA GLU A 28 12.03 21.34 -5.19
C GLU A 28 12.76 20.49 -4.15
N GLN A 29 12.01 19.92 -3.19
CA GLN A 29 12.56 19.01 -2.19
C GLN A 29 13.15 17.76 -2.86
N CYS A 30 12.41 17.16 -3.79
CA CYS A 30 12.90 16.00 -4.55
C CYS A 30 14.20 16.32 -5.32
N LYS A 31 14.29 17.51 -5.94
CA LYS A 31 15.49 17.98 -6.66
C LYS A 31 16.67 18.18 -5.69
N GLN A 32 16.41 18.76 -4.52
CA GLN A 32 17.42 18.93 -3.47
C GLN A 32 17.97 17.57 -2.98
N TRP A 33 17.09 16.63 -2.64
CA TRP A 33 17.51 15.30 -2.20
C TRP A 33 18.24 14.51 -3.29
N ASN A 34 17.84 14.68 -4.55
CA ASN A 34 18.58 14.10 -5.67
C ASN A 34 20.01 14.65 -5.74
N GLY A 35 20.21 15.96 -5.55
CA GLY A 35 21.55 16.59 -5.54
C GLY A 35 22.45 16.16 -4.38
N GLN A 36 21.89 15.56 -3.32
CA GLN A 36 22.63 15.03 -2.17
C GLN A 36 23.12 13.59 -2.38
N ARG A 37 22.69 12.91 -3.46
CA ARG A 37 23.12 11.54 -3.78
C ARG A 37 24.52 11.52 -4.42
N PRO A 38 25.25 10.39 -4.41
CA PRO A 38 26.45 10.22 -5.22
C PRO A 38 26.18 10.56 -6.69
N THR A 39 27.11 11.24 -7.37
CA THR A 39 26.91 11.77 -8.73
C THR A 39 26.40 10.71 -9.73
N GLU A 40 26.88 9.47 -9.62
CA GLU A 40 26.49 8.33 -10.48
C GLU A 40 25.03 7.90 -10.29
N GLN A 41 24.39 8.29 -9.19
CA GLN A 41 23.01 7.95 -8.82
C GLN A 41 22.06 9.16 -8.95
N GLN A 42 22.57 10.33 -9.35
CA GLN A 42 21.75 11.52 -9.54
C GLN A 42 21.04 11.44 -10.88
N TYR A 43 19.74 11.70 -10.87
CA TYR A 43 19.03 12.05 -12.09
C TYR A 43 19.40 13.46 -12.53
N THR A 44 19.40 13.74 -13.83
CA THR A 44 19.49 15.12 -14.32
C THR A 44 18.24 15.90 -13.91
N LEU A 45 18.33 17.23 -13.83
CA LEU A 45 17.18 18.08 -13.48
C LEU A 45 16.04 17.96 -14.50
N GLU A 46 16.38 17.75 -15.77
CA GLU A 46 15.43 17.47 -16.84
C GLU A 46 14.65 16.17 -16.57
N VAL A 47 15.35 15.08 -16.25
CA VAL A 47 14.72 13.79 -15.92
C VAL A 47 13.86 13.90 -14.67
N MET A 48 14.33 14.59 -13.62
CA MET A 48 13.53 14.81 -12.40
C MET A 48 12.22 15.54 -12.71
N THR A 49 12.27 16.56 -13.57
CA THR A 49 11.09 17.33 -13.95
C THR A 49 10.13 16.48 -14.78
N ALA A 50 10.67 15.78 -15.78
CA ALA A 50 9.93 14.86 -16.63
C ALA A 50 9.23 13.73 -15.84
N LEU A 51 9.88 13.17 -14.81
CA LEU A 51 9.29 12.14 -13.95
C LEU A 51 8.13 12.69 -13.12
N ALA A 52 8.29 13.88 -12.55
CA ALA A 52 7.25 14.51 -11.74
C ALA A 52 5.98 14.81 -12.55
N GLU A 53 6.12 15.32 -13.78
CA GLU A 53 4.99 15.63 -14.66
C GLU A 53 4.22 14.39 -15.12
N ARG A 54 4.91 13.25 -15.24
CA ARG A 54 4.31 11.96 -15.65
C ARG A 54 3.77 11.16 -14.47
N LEU A 55 4.02 11.61 -13.23
CA LEU A 55 3.57 10.89 -12.04
C LEU A 55 2.06 11.01 -11.90
N GLU A 56 1.35 9.91 -12.13
CA GLU A 56 -0.08 9.82 -11.87
C GLU A 56 -0.34 9.56 -10.38
N ALA A 57 -0.84 10.56 -9.66
CA ALA A 57 -1.22 10.42 -8.25
C ALA A 57 -2.25 9.28 -8.04
N PRO A 58 -2.22 8.60 -6.89
CA PRO A 58 -3.31 7.71 -6.49
C PRO A 58 -4.61 8.47 -6.28
N ASP A 59 -5.72 7.86 -6.66
CA ASP A 59 -7.06 8.43 -6.51
C ASP A 59 -7.89 7.51 -5.61
N ALA A 60 -8.31 8.02 -4.44
CA ALA A 60 -9.09 7.26 -3.48
C ALA A 60 -10.45 6.76 -4.04
N ASN A 61 -10.95 7.37 -5.12
CA ASN A 61 -12.14 6.90 -5.82
C ASN A 61 -11.90 5.59 -6.58
N ASN A 62 -10.66 5.28 -6.95
CA ASN A 62 -10.33 4.02 -7.59
C ASN A 62 -10.32 2.86 -6.59
N ARG A 63 -10.96 1.75 -6.94
CA ARG A 63 -11.05 0.57 -6.06
C ARG A 63 -9.70 -0.06 -5.70
N TRP A 64 -8.71 0.10 -6.59
CA TRP A 64 -7.36 -0.45 -6.45
C TRP A 64 -6.41 0.49 -5.72
N ASP A 65 -6.78 1.77 -5.56
CA ASP A 65 -5.98 2.74 -4.83
C ASP A 65 -6.46 2.95 -3.38
N ARG A 66 -7.55 2.27 -2.98
CA ARG A 66 -8.16 2.41 -1.64
C ARG A 66 -7.78 1.24 -0.73
N PRO A 67 -7.54 1.49 0.57
CA PRO A 67 -7.49 2.79 1.24
C PRO A 67 -6.22 3.55 0.86
N LEU A 68 -6.35 4.87 0.67
CA LEU A 68 -5.25 5.77 0.36
C LEU A 68 -4.91 6.57 1.63
N VAL A 69 -3.66 6.47 2.07
CA VAL A 69 -3.06 7.24 3.15
C VAL A 69 -2.14 8.28 2.52
N GLN A 70 -2.33 9.56 2.84
CA GLN A 70 -1.51 10.65 2.31
C GLN A 70 -0.72 11.27 3.47
N LEU A 71 0.60 11.12 3.44
CA LEU A 71 1.49 11.56 4.51
C LEU A 71 2.42 12.67 4.03
N PRO A 72 2.58 13.78 4.77
CA PRO A 72 3.71 14.68 4.58
C PRO A 72 5.04 13.91 4.65
N TRP A 73 6.04 14.32 3.87
CA TRP A 73 7.37 13.69 3.91
C TRP A 73 8.05 13.77 5.28
N ASP A 74 7.70 14.79 6.08
CA ASP A 74 8.18 15.08 7.43
C ASP A 74 7.14 14.69 8.51
N ALA A 75 6.19 13.82 8.16
CA ALA A 75 5.25 13.27 9.13
C ALA A 75 5.98 12.59 10.29
N ASN A 76 5.43 12.71 11.50
CA ASN A 76 5.96 11.98 12.65
C ASN A 76 5.80 10.47 12.43
N ASP A 77 6.87 9.70 12.64
CA ASP A 77 6.89 8.25 12.40
C ASP A 77 5.78 7.49 13.15
N ALA A 78 5.50 7.87 14.40
CA ALA A 78 4.48 7.21 15.21
C ALA A 78 3.06 7.51 14.69
N GLU A 79 2.82 8.73 14.23
CA GLU A 79 1.54 9.13 13.64
C GLU A 79 1.34 8.47 12.27
N ALA A 80 2.37 8.49 11.42
CA ALA A 80 2.37 7.83 10.12
C ALA A 80 2.12 6.32 10.24
N ALA A 81 2.82 5.65 11.18
CA ALA A 81 2.63 4.23 11.44
C ALA A 81 1.19 3.92 11.86
N LYS A 82 0.61 4.75 12.73
CA LYS A 82 -0.77 4.60 13.19
C LYS A 82 -1.79 4.77 12.06
N GLU A 83 -1.59 5.73 11.16
CA GLU A 83 -2.48 5.91 10.00
C GLU A 83 -2.44 4.71 9.05
N VAL A 84 -1.24 4.17 8.80
CA VAL A 84 -1.07 2.96 7.98
C VAL A 84 -1.69 1.74 8.66
N GLU A 85 -1.49 1.57 9.97
CA GLU A 85 -2.08 0.48 10.74
C GLU A 85 -3.61 0.52 10.66
N ASN A 86 -4.23 1.68 10.95
CA ASN A 86 -5.67 1.87 10.86
C ASN A 86 -6.20 1.51 9.46
N ALA A 87 -5.51 1.97 8.40
CA ALA A 87 -5.90 1.67 7.02
C ALA A 87 -5.87 0.16 6.71
N LEU A 88 -4.97 -0.60 7.34
CA LEU A 88 -4.85 -2.05 7.17
C LEU A 88 -5.84 -2.84 8.03
N THR A 89 -6.21 -2.35 9.21
CA THR A 89 -7.08 -3.07 10.16
C THR A 89 -8.56 -2.77 9.99
N ASP A 90 -8.94 -1.57 9.57
CA ASP A 90 -10.34 -1.12 9.54
C ASP A 90 -11.17 -1.75 8.41
N ARG A 91 -10.55 -2.54 7.53
CA ARG A 91 -11.25 -3.20 6.43
C ARG A 91 -11.79 -4.57 6.79
N LYS A 92 -13.11 -4.70 6.69
CA LYS A 92 -13.77 -6.00 6.49
C LYS A 92 -13.25 -6.64 5.19
N PRO A 93 -12.87 -7.93 5.20
CA PRO A 93 -12.45 -8.63 3.99
C PRO A 93 -13.50 -8.47 2.89
N LEU A 94 -13.07 -8.14 1.67
CA LEU A 94 -13.98 -8.03 0.53
C LEU A 94 -14.68 -9.39 0.35
N PRO A 95 -16.03 -9.43 0.32
CA PRO A 95 -16.74 -10.69 0.18
C PRO A 95 -16.30 -11.39 -1.11
N PRO A 96 -16.13 -12.73 -1.08
CA PRO A 96 -15.69 -13.47 -2.24
C PRO A 96 -16.62 -13.20 -3.42
N HIS A 97 -16.04 -12.84 -4.56
CA HIS A 97 -16.82 -12.63 -5.78
C HIS A 97 -17.55 -13.93 -6.13
N ARG A 98 -18.82 -13.87 -6.57
CA ARG A 98 -19.61 -15.08 -6.86
C ARG A 98 -18.93 -16.01 -7.86
N ALA A 99 -18.16 -15.46 -8.80
CA ALA A 99 -17.40 -16.23 -9.78
C ALA A 99 -16.27 -17.10 -9.18
N THR A 100 -15.78 -16.79 -7.97
CA THR A 100 -14.76 -17.56 -7.24
C THR A 100 -15.33 -18.50 -6.19
N GLN A 101 -16.66 -18.65 -6.09
CA GLN A 101 -17.31 -19.57 -5.15
C GLN A 101 -17.20 -21.06 -5.57
N ASN A 102 -16.57 -21.36 -6.70
CA ASN A 102 -16.39 -22.73 -7.21
C ASN A 102 -14.94 -23.23 -7.10
N VAL A 103 -14.30 -23.06 -5.94
CA VAL A 103 -13.23 -23.98 -5.54
C VAL A 103 -13.70 -24.74 -4.32
N LYS A 104 -14.52 -25.78 -4.57
CA LYS A 104 -14.63 -26.88 -3.61
C LYS A 104 -13.38 -27.75 -3.73
N ALA A 105 -12.90 -28.21 -2.57
CA ALA A 105 -11.72 -29.06 -2.31
C ALA A 105 -10.38 -28.30 -2.34
N LEU A 106 -9.54 -28.34 -1.31
CA LEU A 106 -9.11 -29.53 -0.56
C LEU A 106 -9.22 -29.33 0.97
N HIS A 107 -10.08 -30.13 1.60
CA HIS A 107 -9.80 -30.59 2.96
C HIS A 107 -8.53 -31.45 2.91
N HIS A 108 -7.65 -31.30 3.90
CA HIS A 108 -6.30 -31.89 4.02
C HIS A 108 -5.19 -31.05 3.41
N ILE A 109 -4.57 -30.24 4.27
CA ILE A 109 -3.13 -30.01 4.48
C ILE A 109 -3.08 -28.62 5.14
N PHE A 110 -2.32 -28.48 6.23
CA PHE A 110 -2.30 -27.38 7.20
C PHE A 110 -3.29 -27.52 8.37
N PRO A 111 -2.87 -28.16 9.49
CA PRO A 111 -3.59 -28.02 10.74
C PRO A 111 -3.47 -26.57 11.23
N THR A 112 -4.61 -25.90 11.22
CA THR A 112 -4.86 -24.63 11.90
C THR A 112 -4.77 -24.84 13.40
N THR A 113 -3.75 -24.29 14.05
CA THR A 113 -3.82 -23.94 15.47
C THR A 113 -3.08 -22.64 15.71
N CYS A 114 -3.78 -21.53 15.48
CA CYS A 114 -3.58 -20.34 16.28
C CYS A 114 -4.89 -20.10 17.05
N LYS A 115 -5.06 -20.84 18.15
CA LYS A 115 -6.08 -20.54 19.14
C LYS A 115 -5.57 -19.35 19.96
N LEU A 116 -6.08 -18.16 19.68
CA LEU A 116 -6.07 -17.08 20.67
C LEU A 116 -7.09 -17.46 21.73
N THR A 117 -6.62 -18.04 22.83
CA THR A 117 -7.38 -18.20 24.05
C THR A 117 -7.54 -16.82 24.68
N ALA A 118 -8.77 -16.32 24.70
CA ALA A 118 -9.18 -15.25 25.59
C ALA A 118 -9.00 -15.73 27.03
N LEU A 119 -8.16 -15.03 27.80
CA LEU A 119 -8.15 -15.12 29.26
C LEU A 119 -8.74 -13.83 29.80
N CYS A 120 -10.07 -13.85 29.99
CA CYS A 120 -10.72 -13.07 31.04
C CYS A 120 -10.69 -13.89 32.33
N SER A 121 -10.17 -13.32 33.42
CA SER A 121 -10.42 -13.57 34.86
C SER A 121 -9.40 -12.72 35.62
N ASN A 122 -9.70 -11.82 36.56
CA ASN A 122 -10.87 -11.58 37.42
C ASN A 122 -11.09 -10.08 37.62
#